data_AF-A0A521EDI7-F1
#
_entry.id   AF-A0A521EDI7-F1
#
_cell.length_a   1.000
_cell.length_b   1.000
_cell.length_c   1.000
_cell.angle_alpha   90.00
_cell.angle_beta   90.00
_cell.angle_gamma   90.00
#
_symmetry.space_group_name_H-M   'P 1'
#
loop_
_entity.id
_entity.type
_entity.pdbx_description
1 polymer ?
#
loop_
_entity_poly.entity_id
_entity_poly.type
_entity_poly.pdbx_seq_one_letter_code
_entity_poly.pdbx_strand_id
1 'polypeptide(L)'
;MFAGTEEYDVDVAVEEGAVERLLSVTPADVDPADRLTFARNVFVPLTTACRYTCTYCTYYDVPGEASLLSPEEVRERCRVGADAGCTEALFTFGDEPDDRYTRIHETLDEWGFDSIHDYLYRACEIALEEGLLPHSNPGDLTEEGFARLREVNTSMGVMLETTADVDAHSGGRRKTPGQRLNTIRAAGRQGVPFTTGILVGIGEGWRDRAESLLAIRELHERHGHVQEVIVQNVVPNERSDFARPDLETMRRVVAMARAALPPEVSVQVPPNLSPAADLVDCGIDDLGGVSPVTDDYVNPQYAWPDLDGLRAVADAGGVPLRERLPTYARYLPSDLRPVGVKPTPSPENRGAWIPPAVAERIRDDDVHGRRLRAVARGEGPLDPRPASPRVGAGGSDDR
;
A
#
# COMPACT_ATOMS: atom_id res chain seq x y z
N MET A 1 -19.98 -17.40 3.27
CA MET A 1 -18.61 -17.87 3.54
C MET A 1 -17.86 -17.90 2.23
N PHE A 2 -16.63 -17.39 2.21
CA PHE A 2 -15.85 -17.25 0.98
C PHE A 2 -15.06 -18.54 0.67
N ALA A 3 -14.65 -18.71 -0.58
CA ALA A 3 -13.92 -19.89 -1.00
C ALA A 3 -12.62 -20.06 -0.19
N GLY A 4 -12.44 -21.25 0.42
CA GLY A 4 -11.23 -21.61 1.17
C GLY A 4 -11.17 -21.09 2.61
N THR A 5 -12.17 -20.37 3.14
CA THR A 5 -12.09 -19.85 4.52
C THR A 5 -12.08 -20.93 5.59
N GLU A 6 -12.74 -22.07 5.34
CA GLU A 6 -12.79 -23.22 6.25
C GLU A 6 -11.41 -23.85 6.48
N GLU A 7 -10.52 -23.81 5.49
CA GLU A 7 -9.15 -24.35 5.57
C GLU A 7 -8.28 -23.57 6.58
N TYR A 8 -8.57 -22.28 6.77
CA TYR A 8 -7.78 -21.37 7.60
C TYR A 8 -8.50 -20.95 8.89
N ASP A 9 -9.68 -21.52 9.17
CA ASP A 9 -10.54 -21.13 10.29
C ASP A 9 -10.80 -19.61 10.32
N VAL A 10 -11.10 -19.05 9.15
CA VAL A 10 -11.42 -17.62 8.97
C VAL A 10 -12.93 -17.45 8.97
N ASP A 11 -13.47 -16.99 10.09
CA ASP A 11 -14.88 -16.65 10.21
C ASP A 11 -15.12 -15.17 9.87
N VAL A 12 -15.20 -14.86 8.58
CA VAL A 12 -15.64 -13.55 8.06
C VAL A 12 -17.00 -13.72 7.41
N ALA A 13 -18.01 -13.09 8.00
CA ALA A 13 -19.37 -13.07 7.47
C ALA A 13 -19.70 -11.66 6.98
N VAL A 14 -20.42 -11.57 5.87
CA VAL A 14 -20.93 -10.30 5.33
C VAL A 14 -22.44 -10.37 5.29
N GLU A 15 -23.09 -9.39 5.91
CA GLU A 15 -24.55 -9.33 6.00
C GLU A 15 -25.18 -8.97 4.66
N GLU A 16 -26.19 -9.72 4.22
CA GLU A 16 -26.86 -9.52 2.92
C GLU A 16 -27.35 -8.08 2.75
N GLY A 17 -28.00 -7.53 3.78
CA GLY A 17 -28.48 -6.15 3.72
C GLY A 17 -27.35 -5.12 3.62
N ALA A 18 -26.14 -5.42 4.07
CA ALA A 18 -24.98 -4.55 3.88
C ALA A 18 -24.48 -4.61 2.43
N VAL A 19 -24.50 -5.79 1.82
CA VAL A 19 -24.19 -5.98 0.40
C VAL A 19 -25.20 -5.22 -0.47
N GLU A 20 -26.51 -5.38 -0.23
CA GLU A 20 -27.56 -4.67 -0.98
C GLU A 20 -27.44 -3.15 -0.87
N ARG A 21 -27.19 -2.63 0.35
CA ARG A 21 -26.93 -1.20 0.55
C ARG A 21 -25.75 -0.73 -0.28
N LEU A 22 -24.64 -1.48 -0.23
CA LEU A 22 -23.42 -1.10 -0.93
C LEU A 22 -23.59 -1.15 -2.46
N LEU A 23 -24.37 -2.10 -2.96
CA LEU A 23 -24.74 -2.17 -4.38
C LEU A 23 -25.59 -0.97 -4.82
N SER A 24 -26.31 -0.32 -3.91
CA SER A 24 -27.10 0.88 -4.23
C SER A 24 -26.30 2.19 -4.22
N VAL A 25 -25.05 2.17 -3.71
CA VAL A 25 -24.21 3.36 -3.59
C VAL A 25 -23.82 3.91 -4.96
N THR A 26 -23.88 5.23 -5.05
CA THR A 26 -23.43 6.05 -6.16
C THR A 26 -22.44 7.10 -5.66
N PRO A 27 -21.69 7.77 -6.56
CA PRO A 27 -20.84 8.89 -6.17
C PRO A 27 -21.57 10.03 -5.43
N ALA A 28 -22.89 10.17 -5.59
CA ALA A 28 -23.66 11.20 -4.90
C ALA A 28 -23.93 10.90 -3.41
N ASP A 29 -23.65 9.68 -2.95
CA ASP A 29 -23.90 9.22 -1.59
C ASP A 29 -22.70 9.40 -0.65
N VAL A 30 -21.59 9.95 -1.16
CA VAL A 30 -20.34 10.16 -0.43
C VAL A 30 -19.84 11.58 -0.61
N ASP A 31 -19.11 12.07 0.38
CA ASP A 31 -18.47 13.38 0.33
C ASP A 31 -16.99 13.25 -0.06
N PRO A 32 -16.42 14.24 -0.75
CA PRO A 32 -14.97 14.32 -0.95
C PRO A 32 -14.26 14.46 0.40
N ALA A 33 -13.03 13.95 0.46
CA ALA A 33 -12.16 14.14 1.62
C ALA A 33 -11.75 15.61 1.79
N ASP A 34 -11.39 16.02 3.00
CA ASP A 34 -10.96 17.40 3.28
C ASP A 34 -9.49 17.68 2.91
N ARG A 35 -8.78 16.64 2.42
CA ARG A 35 -7.41 16.67 1.92
C ARG A 35 -7.13 15.38 1.14
N LEU A 36 -6.08 15.43 0.32
CA LEU A 36 -5.45 14.23 -0.22
C LEU A 36 -4.08 14.03 0.42
N THR A 37 -3.70 12.78 0.67
CA THR A 37 -2.38 12.39 1.13
C THR A 37 -1.61 11.53 0.13
N PHE A 38 -0.29 11.51 0.26
CA PHE A 38 0.61 10.61 -0.48
C PHE A 38 1.87 10.38 0.36
N ALA A 39 2.60 9.31 0.08
CA ALA A 39 3.92 9.05 0.65
C ALA A 39 5.01 9.10 -0.42
N ARG A 40 6.21 9.57 -0.10
CA ARG A 40 7.37 9.47 -1.00
C ARG A 40 8.13 8.18 -0.72
N ASN A 41 8.18 7.30 -1.70
CA ASN A 41 8.89 6.04 -1.58
C ASN A 41 10.08 5.92 -2.52
N VAL A 42 10.98 5.01 -2.18
CA VAL A 42 11.81 4.32 -3.17
C VAL A 42 11.27 2.91 -3.30
N PHE A 43 11.04 2.48 -4.54
CA PHE A 43 10.53 1.16 -4.82
C PHE A 43 11.69 0.15 -4.85
N VAL A 44 11.61 -0.90 -4.04
CA VAL A 44 12.65 -1.93 -3.91
C VAL A 44 12.05 -3.29 -4.31
N PRO A 45 12.18 -3.68 -5.59
CA PRO A 45 11.67 -4.95 -6.10
C PRO A 45 12.59 -6.10 -5.65
N LEU A 46 12.42 -6.57 -4.42
CA LEU A 46 13.42 -7.42 -3.74
C LEU A 46 13.71 -8.70 -4.52
N THR A 47 12.67 -9.34 -5.04
CA THR A 47 12.75 -10.45 -5.98
C THR A 47 11.53 -10.46 -6.91
N THR A 48 11.70 -10.94 -8.14
CA THR A 48 10.60 -11.21 -9.09
C THR A 48 10.12 -12.67 -9.06
N ALA A 49 10.67 -13.48 -8.16
CA ALA A 49 10.21 -14.84 -7.93
C ALA A 49 8.85 -14.84 -7.21
N CYS A 50 7.89 -15.62 -7.70
CA CYS A 50 6.59 -15.77 -7.06
C CYS A 50 6.05 -17.17 -7.29
N ARG A 51 5.48 -17.82 -6.26
CA ARG A 51 4.80 -19.10 -6.46
C ARG A 51 3.53 -18.97 -7.31
N TYR A 52 2.78 -17.87 -7.19
CA TYR A 52 1.51 -17.70 -7.90
C TYR A 52 1.72 -17.26 -9.34
N THR A 53 0.76 -17.62 -10.20
CA THR A 53 0.81 -17.31 -11.63
C THR A 53 -0.33 -16.40 -12.08
N CYS A 54 -0.77 -15.46 -11.25
CA CYS A 54 -1.86 -14.52 -11.56
C CYS A 54 -1.67 -13.85 -12.93
N THR A 55 -2.69 -13.90 -13.79
CA THR A 55 -2.54 -13.51 -15.21
C THR A 55 -2.48 -11.99 -15.41
N TYR A 56 -3.09 -11.20 -14.51
CA TYR A 56 -2.98 -9.74 -14.51
C TYR A 56 -1.62 -9.22 -14.01
N CYS A 57 -0.78 -10.08 -13.42
CA CYS A 57 0.48 -9.65 -12.81
C CYS A 57 1.64 -9.71 -13.80
N THR A 58 2.32 -8.57 -13.97
CA THR A 58 3.54 -8.39 -14.78
C THR A 58 4.84 -8.49 -13.97
N TYR A 59 4.75 -8.61 -12.65
CA TYR A 59 5.91 -8.63 -11.75
C TYR A 59 6.55 -10.04 -11.60
N TYR A 60 5.85 -11.08 -12.05
CA TYR A 60 6.29 -12.48 -11.99
C TYR A 60 7.26 -12.81 -13.12
N ASP A 61 8.43 -13.36 -12.76
CA ASP A 61 9.33 -14.05 -13.68
C ASP A 61 9.27 -15.57 -13.49
N VAL A 62 9.41 -16.30 -14.60
CA VAL A 62 9.45 -17.76 -14.58
C VAL A 62 10.71 -18.27 -13.85
N PRO A 63 10.68 -19.49 -13.26
CA PRO A 63 11.87 -20.07 -12.65
C PRO A 63 13.06 -20.11 -13.61
N GLY A 64 14.21 -19.65 -13.13
CA GLY A 64 15.44 -19.51 -13.91
C GLY A 64 15.70 -18.09 -14.43
N GLU A 65 14.67 -17.25 -14.52
CA GLU A 65 14.78 -15.85 -14.97
C GLU A 65 14.56 -14.83 -13.84
N ALA A 66 13.97 -15.27 -12.72
CA ALA A 66 13.71 -14.39 -11.59
C ALA A 66 15.00 -13.78 -10.99
N SER A 67 14.86 -12.53 -10.59
CA SER A 67 15.90 -11.72 -9.96
C SER A 67 15.78 -11.74 -8.44
N LEU A 68 16.90 -11.49 -7.75
CA LEU A 68 16.98 -11.24 -6.32
C LEU A 68 18.02 -10.14 -6.12
N LEU A 69 17.63 -9.00 -5.55
CA LEU A 69 18.56 -7.91 -5.29
C LEU A 69 19.53 -8.30 -4.18
N SER A 70 20.82 -7.99 -4.36
CA SER A 70 21.84 -8.17 -3.31
C SER A 70 21.68 -7.15 -2.18
N PRO A 71 22.25 -7.41 -0.98
CA PRO A 71 22.25 -6.45 0.12
C PRO A 71 22.82 -5.08 -0.28
N GLU A 72 23.85 -5.05 -1.13
CA GLU A 72 24.47 -3.83 -1.65
C GLU A 72 23.53 -3.09 -2.61
N GLU A 73 22.82 -3.82 -3.47
CA GLU A 73 21.83 -3.25 -4.39
C GLU A 73 20.61 -2.67 -3.66
N VAL A 74 20.18 -3.32 -2.56
CA VAL A 74 19.16 -2.79 -1.65
C VAL A 74 19.66 -1.51 -0.99
N ARG A 75 20.88 -1.52 -0.46
CA ARG A 75 21.49 -0.35 0.20
C ARG A 75 21.59 0.84 -0.74
N GLU A 76 22.11 0.62 -1.95
CA GLU A 76 22.26 1.70 -2.94
C GLU A 76 20.91 2.32 -3.30
N ARG A 77 19.87 1.51 -3.52
CA ARG A 77 18.51 2.01 -3.77
C ARG A 77 17.97 2.81 -2.58
N CYS A 78 18.11 2.29 -1.37
CA CYS A 78 17.67 2.98 -0.16
C CYS A 78 18.38 4.33 -0.01
N ARG A 79 19.70 4.36 -0.22
CA ARG A 79 20.51 5.57 -0.17
C ARG A 79 20.06 6.60 -1.20
N VAL A 80 19.87 6.20 -2.46
CA VAL A 80 19.36 7.08 -3.53
C VAL A 80 17.99 7.65 -3.17
N GLY A 81 17.08 6.82 -2.64
CA GLY A 81 15.77 7.26 -2.15
C GLY A 81 15.87 8.26 -1.01
N ALA A 82 16.71 7.98 -0.02
CA ALA A 82 16.93 8.85 1.13
C ALA A 82 17.54 10.19 0.71
N ASP A 83 18.48 10.21 -0.23
CA ASP A 83 19.07 11.42 -0.80
C ASP A 83 18.02 12.23 -1.60
N ALA A 84 17.09 11.57 -2.28
CA ALA A 84 16.02 12.19 -3.05
C ALA A 84 14.84 12.71 -2.22
N GLY A 85 14.86 12.52 -0.89
CA GLY A 85 13.80 13.03 -0.02
C GLY A 85 12.73 12.00 0.37
N CYS A 86 12.86 10.74 -0.04
CA CYS A 86 11.88 9.72 0.33
C CYS A 86 11.86 9.47 1.84
N THR A 87 10.73 8.96 2.31
CA THR A 87 10.52 8.54 3.71
C THR A 87 10.25 7.05 3.83
N GLU A 88 9.91 6.39 2.72
CA GLU A 88 9.52 4.99 2.64
C GLU A 88 10.49 4.21 1.76
N ALA A 89 10.90 3.03 2.23
CA ALA A 89 11.44 1.98 1.38
C ALA A 89 10.33 0.95 1.17
N LEU A 90 9.72 0.94 -0.03
CA LEU A 90 8.63 0.05 -0.37
C LEU A 90 9.20 -1.24 -0.94
N PHE A 91 9.29 -2.27 -0.10
CA PHE A 91 9.71 -3.61 -0.52
C PHE A 91 8.52 -4.35 -1.11
N THR A 92 8.59 -4.67 -2.39
CA THR A 92 7.59 -5.53 -3.03
C THR A 92 8.27 -6.75 -3.59
N PHE A 93 7.62 -7.90 -3.45
CA PHE A 93 8.03 -9.11 -4.14
C PHE A 93 6.85 -10.07 -4.25
N GLY A 94 7.04 -11.14 -5.02
CA GLY A 94 6.05 -12.20 -5.12
C GLY A 94 5.81 -12.92 -3.79
N ASP A 95 4.69 -13.63 -3.70
CA ASP A 95 4.47 -14.60 -2.63
C ASP A 95 5.57 -15.68 -2.65
N GLU A 96 5.95 -16.17 -1.47
CA GLU A 96 7.11 -17.04 -1.20
C GLU A 96 7.43 -18.01 -2.37
N PRO A 97 8.65 -17.95 -2.94
CA PRO A 97 9.00 -18.74 -4.10
C PRO A 97 8.99 -20.25 -3.78
N ASP A 98 8.35 -21.04 -4.64
CA ASP A 98 8.35 -22.50 -4.50
C ASP A 98 9.71 -23.12 -4.89
N ASP A 99 9.87 -24.42 -4.66
CA ASP A 99 11.12 -25.18 -4.85
C ASP A 99 11.72 -25.09 -6.28
N ARG A 100 10.95 -24.62 -7.27
CA ARG A 100 11.46 -24.47 -8.64
C ARG A 100 12.44 -23.31 -8.78
N TYR A 101 12.41 -22.35 -7.87
CA TYR A 101 13.31 -21.19 -7.88
C TYR A 101 14.68 -21.53 -7.26
N THR A 102 15.33 -22.59 -7.76
CA THR A 102 16.56 -23.14 -7.17
C THR A 102 17.66 -22.11 -7.02
N ARG A 103 17.88 -21.26 -8.03
CA ARG A 103 18.90 -20.20 -7.98
C ARG A 103 18.64 -19.17 -6.88
N ILE A 104 17.37 -18.88 -6.58
CA ILE A 104 17.00 -17.94 -5.52
C ILE A 104 17.33 -18.56 -4.16
N HIS A 105 16.91 -19.80 -3.94
CA HIS A 105 17.21 -20.56 -2.72
C HIS A 105 18.72 -20.77 -2.52
N GLU A 106 19.45 -21.18 -3.56
CA GLU A 106 20.92 -21.31 -3.52
C GLU A 106 21.61 -19.98 -3.16
N THR A 107 21.13 -18.85 -3.69
CA THR A 107 21.69 -17.52 -3.38
C THR A 107 21.38 -17.12 -1.93
N LEU A 108 20.17 -17.40 -1.44
CA LEU A 108 19.79 -17.14 -0.05
C LEU A 108 20.64 -17.97 0.91
N ASP A 109 20.83 -19.26 0.63
CA ASP A 109 21.69 -20.17 1.39
C ASP A 109 23.16 -19.67 1.42
N GLU A 110 23.69 -19.23 0.27
CA GLU A 110 25.04 -18.64 0.17
C GLU A 110 25.19 -17.36 1.02
N TRP A 111 24.13 -16.56 1.13
CA TRP A 111 24.08 -15.38 1.98
C TRP A 111 23.73 -15.68 3.45
N GLY A 112 23.39 -16.94 3.77
CA GLY A 112 23.07 -17.40 5.12
C GLY A 112 21.63 -17.12 5.55
N PHE A 113 20.68 -17.08 4.62
CA PHE A 113 19.24 -16.91 4.88
C PHE A 113 18.48 -18.18 4.51
N ASP A 114 17.66 -18.68 5.45
CA ASP A 114 16.85 -19.90 5.22
C ASP A 114 15.63 -19.64 4.32
N SER A 115 15.22 -18.38 4.17
CA SER A 115 14.05 -17.98 3.37
C SER A 115 14.14 -16.54 2.84
N ILE A 116 13.28 -16.22 1.86
CA ILE A 116 13.14 -14.85 1.37
C ILE A 116 12.67 -13.88 2.47
N HIS A 117 11.91 -14.35 3.46
CA HIS A 117 11.45 -13.52 4.57
C HIS A 117 12.55 -13.29 5.61
N ASP A 118 13.52 -14.20 5.76
CA ASP A 118 14.75 -13.95 6.51
C ASP A 118 15.59 -12.86 5.87
N TYR A 119 15.74 -12.94 4.54
CA TYR A 119 16.43 -11.90 3.81
C TYR A 119 15.68 -10.56 3.82
N LEU A 120 14.34 -10.56 3.71
CA LEU A 120 13.54 -9.34 3.84
C LEU A 120 13.80 -8.65 5.18
N TYR A 121 13.89 -9.40 6.28
CA TYR A 121 14.21 -8.81 7.58
C TYR A 121 15.51 -8.01 7.52
N ARG A 122 16.58 -8.61 6.93
CA ARG A 122 17.86 -7.91 6.73
C ARG A 122 17.72 -6.71 5.79
N ALA A 123 16.93 -6.82 4.72
CA ALA A 123 16.71 -5.72 3.80
C ALA A 123 15.99 -4.52 4.48
N CYS A 124 15.03 -4.80 5.37
CA CYS A 124 14.38 -3.77 6.19
C CYS A 124 15.36 -3.10 7.16
N GLU A 125 16.27 -3.85 7.79
CA GLU A 125 17.34 -3.25 8.60
C GLU A 125 18.21 -2.29 7.77
N ILE A 126 18.59 -2.68 6.55
CA ILE A 126 19.36 -1.82 5.64
C ILE A 126 18.60 -0.53 5.35
N ALA A 127 17.29 -0.58 5.09
CA ALA A 127 16.48 0.61 4.86
C ALA A 127 16.44 1.54 6.10
N LEU A 128 16.33 0.99 7.32
CA LEU A 128 16.41 1.76 8.56
C LEU A 128 17.80 2.40 8.75
N GLU A 129 18.87 1.66 8.44
CA GLU A 129 20.25 2.17 8.47
C GLU A 129 20.44 3.36 7.50
N GLU A 130 19.83 3.30 6.31
CA GLU A 130 19.88 4.36 5.29
C GLU A 130 18.85 5.49 5.50
N GLY A 131 18.13 5.49 6.64
CA GLY A 131 17.25 6.60 7.02
C GLY A 131 15.82 6.55 6.46
N LEU A 132 15.37 5.40 5.95
CA LEU A 132 14.01 5.18 5.44
C LEU A 132 13.19 4.30 6.39
N LEU A 133 11.86 4.38 6.27
CA LEU A 133 10.95 3.49 6.98
C LEU A 133 10.54 2.32 6.07
N PRO A 134 10.80 1.05 6.45
CA PRO A 134 10.42 -0.10 5.65
C PRO A 134 8.90 -0.30 5.65
N HIS A 135 8.33 -0.42 4.44
CA HIS A 135 6.98 -0.91 4.18
C HIS A 135 7.09 -2.11 3.24
N SER A 136 6.66 -3.28 3.69
CA SER A 136 6.82 -4.52 2.92
C SER A 136 5.50 -5.10 2.43
N ASN A 137 5.49 -5.59 1.20
CA ASN A 137 4.42 -6.40 0.61
C ASN A 137 4.93 -7.83 0.35
N PRO A 138 5.05 -8.67 1.40
CA PRO A 138 5.77 -9.96 1.35
C PRO A 138 4.92 -11.15 0.90
N GLY A 139 3.72 -10.89 0.38
CA GLY A 139 2.73 -11.93 0.10
C GLY A 139 2.10 -12.51 1.36
N ASP A 140 1.70 -13.78 1.28
CA ASP A 140 1.09 -14.52 2.37
C ASP A 140 2.10 -14.84 3.47
N LEU A 141 1.71 -14.55 4.71
CA LEU A 141 2.51 -14.78 5.90
C LEU A 141 1.69 -15.46 6.99
N THR A 142 2.37 -16.27 7.79
CA THR A 142 1.83 -16.78 9.05
C THR A 142 1.84 -15.69 10.12
N GLU A 143 1.12 -15.91 11.23
CA GLU A 143 1.21 -15.02 12.40
C GLU A 143 2.64 -14.91 12.94
N GLU A 144 3.43 -15.98 12.90
CA GLU A 144 4.85 -15.96 13.32
C GLU A 144 5.70 -15.11 12.37
N GLY A 145 5.48 -15.24 11.05
CA GLY A 145 6.13 -14.40 10.04
C GLY A 145 5.84 -12.91 10.25
N PHE A 146 4.57 -12.56 10.49
CA PHE A 146 4.20 -11.18 10.85
C PHE A 146 4.82 -10.72 12.15
N ALA A 147 4.80 -11.55 13.20
CA ALA A 147 5.40 -11.21 14.49
C ALA A 147 6.89 -10.87 14.35
N ARG A 148 7.61 -11.61 13.50
CA ARG A 148 9.03 -11.37 13.21
C ARG A 148 9.25 -10.12 12.37
N LEU A 149 8.67 -10.04 11.17
CA LEU A 149 8.91 -8.94 10.23
C LEU A 149 8.43 -7.59 10.74
N ARG A 150 7.44 -7.59 11.63
CA ARG A 150 6.96 -6.39 12.29
C ARG A 150 8.06 -5.62 13.02
N GLU A 151 9.03 -6.30 13.62
CA GLU A 151 10.07 -5.63 14.43
C GLU A 151 10.90 -4.61 13.63
N VAL A 152 10.91 -4.74 12.29
CA VAL A 152 11.66 -3.88 11.37
C VAL A 152 10.77 -3.16 10.35
N ASN A 153 9.45 -3.33 10.40
CA ASN A 153 8.51 -2.70 9.46
C ASN A 153 7.62 -1.65 10.13
N THR A 154 7.41 -0.54 9.43
CA THR A 154 6.45 0.50 9.84
C THR A 154 5.02 0.12 9.43
N SER A 155 4.89 -0.58 8.31
CA SER A 155 3.65 -1.04 7.70
C SER A 155 3.95 -2.29 6.88
N MET A 156 2.94 -3.11 6.66
CA MET A 156 3.00 -4.17 5.65
C MET A 156 1.71 -4.18 4.83
N GLY A 157 1.70 -4.86 3.69
CA GLY A 157 0.50 -4.93 2.88
C GLY A 157 0.38 -6.16 2.01
N VAL A 158 -0.86 -6.45 1.64
CA VAL A 158 -1.17 -7.38 0.56
C VAL A 158 -2.56 -7.10 0.00
N MET A 159 -2.71 -7.16 -1.32
CA MET A 159 -4.01 -7.00 -1.96
C MET A 159 -4.90 -8.23 -1.71
N LEU A 160 -6.14 -8.01 -1.28
CA LEU A 160 -7.18 -9.03 -1.30
C LEU A 160 -7.53 -9.42 -2.74
N GLU A 161 -7.48 -8.44 -3.64
CA GLU A 161 -7.94 -8.50 -5.03
C GLU A 161 -9.46 -8.66 -5.13
N THR A 162 -9.98 -9.79 -4.66
CA THR A 162 -11.41 -10.13 -4.69
C THR A 162 -11.69 -11.32 -3.77
N THR A 163 -12.92 -11.40 -3.25
CA THR A 163 -13.45 -12.60 -2.57
C THR A 163 -14.04 -13.63 -3.53
N ALA A 164 -14.14 -13.31 -4.81
CA ALA A 164 -14.61 -14.21 -5.86
C ALA A 164 -13.56 -15.27 -6.24
N ASP A 165 -14.04 -16.42 -6.70
CA ASP A 165 -13.21 -17.36 -7.45
C ASP A 165 -13.19 -16.92 -8.92
N VAL A 166 -12.04 -16.43 -9.38
CA VAL A 166 -11.86 -15.84 -10.73
C VAL A 166 -10.81 -16.61 -11.53
N ASP A 167 -11.04 -16.71 -12.83
CA ASP A 167 -10.09 -17.37 -13.76
C ASP A 167 -8.70 -16.73 -13.73
N ALA A 168 -8.60 -15.45 -13.36
CA ALA A 168 -7.33 -14.75 -13.22
C ALA A 168 -6.39 -15.38 -12.18
N HIS A 169 -6.91 -16.14 -11.22
CA HIS A 169 -6.14 -16.88 -10.23
C HIS A 169 -6.12 -18.39 -10.51
N SER A 170 -6.67 -18.89 -11.62
CA SER A 170 -6.82 -20.32 -11.86
C SER A 170 -5.48 -21.10 -11.97
N GLY A 171 -5.55 -22.42 -11.79
CA GLY A 171 -4.39 -23.33 -11.84
C GLY A 171 -3.99 -23.89 -10.48
N GLY A 172 -2.93 -24.72 -10.46
CA GLY A 172 -2.44 -25.39 -9.25
C GLY A 172 -1.63 -24.51 -8.30
N ARG A 173 -1.27 -23.29 -8.73
CA ARG A 173 -0.53 -22.30 -7.94
C ARG A 173 -1.31 -21.00 -7.90
N ARG A 174 -2.39 -21.03 -7.12
CA ARG A 174 -3.41 -20.01 -7.09
C ARG A 174 -3.47 -19.27 -5.77
N LYS A 175 -3.84 -18.00 -5.88
CA LYS A 175 -4.33 -17.19 -4.76
C LYS A 175 -5.77 -17.62 -4.45
N THR A 176 -6.13 -17.75 -3.18
CA THR A 176 -7.52 -18.02 -2.77
C THR A 176 -8.02 -16.94 -1.82
N PRO A 177 -9.33 -16.60 -1.86
CA PRO A 177 -9.93 -15.64 -0.92
C PRO A 177 -9.67 -15.99 0.54
N GLY A 178 -9.89 -17.26 0.93
CA GLY A 178 -9.70 -17.72 2.32
C GLY A 178 -8.27 -17.52 2.84
N GLN A 179 -7.27 -17.86 2.03
CA GLN A 179 -5.87 -17.64 2.39
C GLN A 179 -5.54 -16.16 2.53
N ARG A 180 -6.04 -15.32 1.62
CA ARG A 180 -5.72 -13.89 1.65
C ARG A 180 -6.42 -13.17 2.81
N LEU A 181 -7.66 -13.54 3.11
CA LEU A 181 -8.35 -13.09 4.34
C LEU A 181 -7.64 -13.57 5.61
N ASN A 182 -7.09 -14.79 5.60
CA ASN A 182 -6.26 -15.28 6.70
C ASN A 182 -4.99 -14.43 6.90
N THR A 183 -4.29 -14.07 5.81
CA THR A 183 -3.12 -13.18 5.85
C THR A 183 -3.47 -11.82 6.46
N ILE A 184 -4.56 -11.20 6.01
CA ILE A 184 -5.03 -9.91 6.57
C ILE A 184 -5.39 -10.07 8.06
N ARG A 185 -6.12 -11.14 8.44
CA ARG A 185 -6.43 -11.45 9.84
C ARG A 185 -5.17 -11.60 10.69
N ALA A 186 -4.16 -12.34 10.19
CA ALA A 186 -2.91 -12.58 10.89
C ALA A 186 -2.15 -11.27 11.16
N ALA A 187 -2.10 -10.35 10.18
CA ALA A 187 -1.53 -9.02 10.36
C ALA A 187 -2.24 -8.25 11.48
N GLY A 188 -3.57 -8.28 11.52
CA GLY A 188 -4.37 -7.66 12.57
C GLY A 188 -4.10 -8.23 13.97
N ARG A 189 -4.04 -9.56 14.10
CA ARG A 189 -3.72 -10.25 15.37
C ARG A 189 -2.30 -9.92 15.87
N GLN A 190 -1.38 -9.71 14.94
CA GLN A 190 -0.01 -9.29 15.24
C GLN A 190 0.15 -7.77 15.33
N GLY A 191 -0.93 -6.99 15.22
CA GLY A 191 -0.99 -5.54 15.40
C GLY A 191 -0.20 -4.73 14.38
N VAL A 192 -0.10 -5.21 13.15
CA VAL A 192 0.63 -4.58 12.06
C VAL A 192 -0.27 -3.54 11.37
N PRO A 193 0.11 -2.26 11.27
CA PRO A 193 -0.55 -1.32 10.34
C PRO A 193 -0.52 -1.90 8.92
N PHE A 194 -1.69 -2.06 8.32
CA PHE A 194 -1.82 -2.88 7.11
C PHE A 194 -2.48 -2.15 5.94
N THR A 195 -1.89 -2.30 4.75
CA THR A 195 -2.48 -1.86 3.48
C THR A 195 -3.05 -3.09 2.75
N THR A 196 -4.27 -2.98 2.26
CA THR A 196 -4.89 -4.00 1.39
C THR A 196 -5.73 -3.33 0.32
N GLY A 197 -6.54 -4.07 -0.43
CA GLY A 197 -7.32 -3.51 -1.51
C GLY A 197 -7.98 -4.54 -2.40
N ILE A 198 -8.77 -4.02 -3.34
CA ILE A 198 -9.44 -4.79 -4.39
C ILE A 198 -8.90 -4.42 -5.76
N LEU A 199 -8.92 -5.38 -6.68
CA LEU A 199 -8.58 -5.20 -8.07
C LEU A 199 -9.84 -5.33 -8.91
N VAL A 200 -10.16 -4.28 -9.65
CA VAL A 200 -11.39 -4.11 -10.41
C VAL A 200 -11.14 -4.53 -11.86
N GLY A 201 -11.91 -5.49 -12.35
CA GLY A 201 -11.92 -5.92 -13.76
C GLY A 201 -11.21 -7.24 -14.06
N ILE A 202 -10.96 -8.09 -13.07
CA ILE A 202 -10.30 -9.41 -13.24
C ILE A 202 -11.28 -10.58 -13.36
N GLY A 203 -12.57 -10.28 -13.58
CA GLY A 203 -13.65 -11.26 -13.70
C GLY A 203 -14.64 -11.24 -12.53
N GLU A 204 -14.40 -10.41 -11.52
CA GLU A 204 -15.31 -10.23 -10.38
C GLU A 204 -16.55 -9.40 -10.76
N GLY A 205 -17.70 -9.75 -10.19
CA GLY A 205 -18.95 -9.01 -10.33
C GLY A 205 -19.11 -7.89 -9.30
N TRP A 206 -20.18 -7.09 -9.45
CA TRP A 206 -20.51 -6.00 -8.51
C TRP A 206 -20.70 -6.49 -7.07
N ARG A 207 -21.33 -7.66 -6.92
CA ARG A 207 -21.53 -8.28 -5.62
C ARG A 207 -20.20 -8.64 -4.95
N ASP A 208 -19.28 -9.23 -5.70
CA ASP A 208 -17.97 -9.64 -5.17
C ASP A 208 -17.15 -8.45 -4.68
N ARG A 209 -17.23 -7.31 -5.38
CA ARG A 209 -16.62 -6.04 -4.94
C ARG A 209 -17.20 -5.58 -3.60
N ALA A 210 -18.52 -5.62 -3.47
CA ALA A 210 -19.19 -5.24 -2.22
C ALA A 210 -18.79 -6.18 -1.07
N GLU A 211 -18.81 -7.49 -1.31
CA GLU A 211 -18.42 -8.49 -0.31
C GLU A 211 -16.94 -8.37 0.09
N SER A 212 -16.04 -8.09 -0.87
CA SER A 212 -14.61 -7.88 -0.60
C SER A 212 -14.37 -6.66 0.30
N LEU A 213 -15.03 -5.54 0.01
CA LEU A 213 -14.93 -4.32 0.83
C LEU A 213 -15.48 -4.54 2.24
N LEU A 214 -16.61 -5.24 2.36
CA LEU A 214 -17.21 -5.58 3.65
C LEU A 214 -16.37 -6.58 4.45
N ALA A 215 -15.71 -7.53 3.79
CA ALA A 215 -14.77 -8.45 4.43
C ALA A 215 -13.54 -7.73 5.00
N ILE A 216 -12.99 -6.76 4.25
CA ILE A 216 -11.90 -5.90 4.73
C ILE A 216 -12.37 -5.06 5.93
N ARG A 217 -13.55 -4.46 5.83
CA ARG A 217 -14.18 -3.70 6.93
C ARG A 217 -14.29 -4.55 8.19
N GLU A 218 -14.86 -5.76 8.10
CA GLU A 218 -15.04 -6.68 9.22
C GLU A 218 -13.71 -6.94 9.94
N LEU A 219 -12.65 -7.25 9.17
CA LEU A 219 -11.31 -7.48 9.73
C LEU A 219 -10.70 -6.22 10.36
N HIS A 220 -10.96 -5.05 9.78
CA HIS A 220 -10.57 -3.79 10.39
C HIS A 220 -11.34 -3.50 11.68
N GLU A 221 -12.67 -3.68 11.72
CA GLU A 221 -13.47 -3.44 12.92
C GLU A 221 -13.06 -4.35 14.09
N ARG A 222 -12.63 -5.59 13.79
CA ARG A 222 -12.11 -6.54 14.80
C ARG A 222 -10.73 -6.18 15.35
N HIS A 223 -9.83 -5.67 14.51
CA HIS A 223 -8.41 -5.56 14.87
C HIS A 223 -7.84 -4.14 14.81
N GLY A 224 -8.55 -3.17 14.23
CA GLY A 224 -8.16 -1.77 14.08
C GLY A 224 -6.95 -1.52 13.18
N HIS A 225 -6.52 -2.50 12.37
CA HIS A 225 -5.18 -2.58 11.76
C HIS A 225 -5.08 -2.09 10.31
N VAL A 226 -6.15 -2.24 9.50
CA VAL A 226 -6.15 -1.74 8.11
C VAL A 226 -6.11 -0.21 8.08
N GLN A 227 -5.05 0.40 7.57
CA GLN A 227 -4.96 1.85 7.37
C GLN A 227 -5.57 2.31 6.05
N GLU A 228 -5.41 1.49 5.02
CA GLU A 228 -5.58 1.89 3.63
C GLU A 228 -6.17 0.74 2.83
N VAL A 229 -7.15 1.09 2.00
CA VAL A 229 -7.76 0.19 1.01
C VAL A 229 -7.56 0.79 -0.37
N ILE A 230 -6.79 0.08 -1.19
CA ILE A 230 -6.52 0.44 -2.58
C ILE A 230 -7.66 -0.05 -3.46
N VAL A 231 -8.27 0.85 -4.22
CA VAL A 231 -9.21 0.54 -5.29
C VAL A 231 -8.47 0.70 -6.62
N GLN A 232 -7.94 -0.41 -7.13
CA GLN A 232 -7.12 -0.40 -8.35
C GLN A 232 -7.89 -1.02 -9.51
N ASN A 233 -7.84 -0.41 -10.69
CA ASN A 233 -8.30 -1.06 -11.92
C ASN A 233 -7.20 -1.96 -12.49
N VAL A 234 -7.59 -3.08 -13.09
CA VAL A 234 -6.67 -3.87 -13.92
C VAL A 234 -6.23 -3.06 -15.15
N VAL A 235 -5.03 -3.37 -15.64
CA VAL A 235 -4.52 -2.92 -16.93
C VAL A 235 -4.16 -4.14 -17.79
N PRO A 236 -4.47 -4.13 -19.10
CA PRO A 236 -4.07 -5.21 -20.00
C PRO A 236 -2.55 -5.40 -20.01
N ASN A 237 -2.10 -6.64 -20.17
CA ASN A 237 -0.68 -6.98 -20.29
C ASN A 237 -0.47 -8.13 -21.29
N GLU A 238 0.77 -8.60 -21.44
CA GLU A 238 1.08 -9.68 -22.40
C GLU A 238 0.46 -11.04 -22.04
N ARG A 239 0.02 -11.22 -20.79
CA ARG A 239 -0.51 -12.47 -20.23
C ARG A 239 -2.04 -12.47 -20.10
N SER A 240 -2.69 -11.31 -20.26
CA SER A 240 -4.14 -11.16 -20.13
C SER A 240 -4.65 -9.94 -20.88
N ASP A 241 -5.84 -10.09 -21.47
CA ASP A 241 -6.56 -9.08 -22.24
C ASP A 241 -7.72 -8.45 -21.46
N PHE A 242 -7.66 -8.49 -20.12
CA PHE A 242 -8.70 -7.90 -19.26
C PHE A 242 -8.99 -6.46 -19.67
N ALA A 243 -10.25 -6.17 -19.97
CA ALA A 243 -10.66 -4.82 -20.30
C ALA A 243 -10.48 -3.92 -19.08
N ARG A 244 -9.75 -2.81 -19.26
CA ARG A 244 -9.63 -1.78 -18.22
C ARG A 244 -11.03 -1.23 -17.89
N PRO A 245 -11.46 -1.28 -16.62
CA PRO A 245 -12.70 -0.64 -16.18
C PRO A 245 -12.80 0.81 -16.64
N ASP A 246 -14.00 1.22 -17.07
CA ASP A 246 -14.26 2.60 -17.43
C ASP A 246 -14.37 3.52 -16.21
N LEU A 247 -14.40 4.82 -16.47
CA LEU A 247 -14.47 5.84 -15.42
C LEU A 247 -15.74 5.70 -14.58
N GLU A 248 -16.91 5.41 -15.19
CA GLU A 248 -18.16 5.25 -14.46
C GLU A 248 -18.09 4.09 -13.46
N THR A 249 -17.50 2.96 -13.89
CA THR A 249 -17.24 1.82 -13.03
C THR A 249 -16.35 2.21 -11.86
N MET A 250 -15.22 2.86 -12.13
CA MET A 250 -14.27 3.23 -11.07
C MET A 250 -14.87 4.24 -10.09
N ARG A 251 -15.59 5.26 -10.58
CA ARG A 251 -16.30 6.23 -9.72
C ARG A 251 -17.24 5.54 -8.75
N ARG A 252 -18.03 4.58 -9.23
CA ARG A 252 -18.95 3.82 -8.39
C ARG A 252 -18.23 2.91 -7.39
N VAL A 253 -17.19 2.19 -7.80
CA VAL A 253 -16.46 1.29 -6.89
C VAL A 253 -15.71 2.07 -5.80
N VAL A 254 -15.14 3.23 -6.13
CA VAL A 254 -14.52 4.13 -5.14
C VAL A 254 -15.56 4.63 -4.14
N ALA A 255 -16.73 5.08 -4.61
CA ALA A 255 -17.82 5.50 -3.73
C ALA A 255 -18.31 4.36 -2.83
N MET A 256 -18.38 3.13 -3.36
CA MET A 256 -18.64 1.93 -2.55
C MET A 256 -17.55 1.75 -1.48
N ALA A 257 -16.27 1.81 -1.83
CA ALA A 257 -15.20 1.69 -0.84
C ALA A 257 -15.33 2.73 0.28
N ARG A 258 -15.59 4.00 -0.08
CA ARG A 258 -15.77 5.06 0.92
C ARG A 258 -17.00 4.83 1.81
N ALA A 259 -18.12 4.41 1.24
CA ALA A 259 -19.34 4.12 2.00
C ALA A 259 -19.21 2.86 2.90
N ALA A 260 -18.45 1.86 2.47
CA ALA A 260 -18.26 0.62 3.19
C ALA A 260 -17.34 0.79 4.41
N LEU A 261 -16.21 1.48 4.22
CA LEU A 261 -15.10 1.49 5.16
C LEU A 261 -15.28 2.56 6.25
N PRO A 262 -14.81 2.32 7.49
CA PRO A 262 -14.80 3.33 8.54
C PRO A 262 -14.01 4.58 8.12
N PRO A 263 -14.40 5.80 8.56
CA PRO A 263 -13.80 7.05 8.11
C PRO A 263 -12.28 7.14 8.34
N GLU A 264 -11.77 6.43 9.34
CA GLU A 264 -10.35 6.40 9.63
C GLU A 264 -9.55 5.60 8.59
N VAL A 265 -10.16 4.63 7.90
CA VAL A 265 -9.52 3.85 6.83
C VAL A 265 -9.54 4.68 5.55
N SER A 266 -8.35 4.92 5.01
CA SER A 266 -8.18 5.68 3.79
C SER A 266 -8.51 4.86 2.55
N VAL A 267 -9.09 5.53 1.55
CA VAL A 267 -9.45 4.99 0.26
C VAL A 267 -8.47 5.56 -0.75
N GLN A 268 -7.60 4.68 -1.23
CA GLN A 268 -6.53 5.03 -2.14
C GLN A 268 -6.88 4.63 -3.58
N VAL A 269 -6.51 5.46 -4.54
CA VAL A 269 -6.39 5.04 -5.94
C VAL A 269 -4.97 5.32 -6.45
N PRO A 270 -4.35 4.41 -7.21
CA PRO A 270 -3.05 4.64 -7.82
C PRO A 270 -3.17 5.69 -8.95
N PRO A 271 -2.55 6.88 -8.82
CA PRO A 271 -2.78 8.00 -9.74
C PRO A 271 -2.16 7.79 -11.13
N ASN A 272 -1.24 6.83 -11.28
CA ASN A 272 -0.69 6.42 -12.57
C ASN A 272 -1.60 5.44 -13.34
N LEU A 273 -2.49 4.71 -12.64
CA LEU A 273 -3.35 3.68 -13.24
C LEU A 273 -4.82 4.07 -13.30
N SER A 274 -5.26 5.03 -12.49
CA SER A 274 -6.65 5.49 -12.41
C SER A 274 -6.73 6.99 -12.70
N PRO A 275 -7.84 7.50 -13.27
CA PRO A 275 -8.06 8.92 -13.47
C PRO A 275 -8.37 9.62 -12.13
N ALA A 276 -7.37 9.73 -11.25
CA ALA A 276 -7.56 10.11 -9.84
C ALA A 276 -8.26 11.46 -9.64
N ALA A 277 -8.03 12.44 -10.52
CA ALA A 277 -8.72 13.74 -10.49
C ALA A 277 -10.25 13.59 -10.62
N ASP A 278 -10.71 12.65 -11.45
CA ASP A 278 -12.12 12.35 -11.67
C ASP A 278 -12.70 11.41 -10.59
N LEU A 279 -11.94 11.12 -9.52
CA LEU A 279 -12.35 10.24 -8.43
C LEU A 279 -12.35 10.96 -7.07
N VAL A 280 -11.89 12.21 -7.00
CA VAL A 280 -11.84 12.99 -5.74
C VAL A 280 -13.22 13.17 -5.12
N ASP A 281 -14.22 13.49 -5.94
CA ASP A 281 -15.61 13.62 -5.53
C ASP A 281 -16.27 12.28 -5.15
N CYS A 282 -15.60 11.15 -5.40
CA CYS A 282 -16.05 9.81 -5.01
C CYS A 282 -15.48 9.39 -3.64
N GLY A 283 -14.69 10.25 -2.98
CA GLY A 283 -14.25 10.03 -1.60
C GLY A 283 -12.88 9.38 -1.44
N ILE A 284 -12.00 9.44 -2.45
CA ILE A 284 -10.58 9.15 -2.21
C ILE A 284 -9.98 10.20 -1.28
N ASP A 285 -9.08 9.77 -0.40
CA ASP A 285 -8.32 10.63 0.49
C ASP A 285 -6.80 10.39 0.36
N ASP A 286 -6.38 9.42 -0.46
CA ASP A 286 -4.99 9.04 -0.61
C ASP A 286 -4.60 8.68 -2.07
N LEU A 287 -3.38 9.08 -2.47
CA LEU A 287 -2.80 8.86 -3.80
C LEU A 287 -1.66 7.83 -3.78
N GLY A 288 -1.44 7.17 -2.65
CA GLY A 288 -0.47 6.10 -2.45
C GLY A 288 0.96 6.55 -2.24
N GLY A 289 1.86 5.57 -2.27
CA GLY A 289 3.29 5.80 -2.33
C GLY A 289 3.74 6.13 -3.75
N VAL A 290 4.38 7.27 -3.94
CA VAL A 290 4.83 7.78 -5.24
C VAL A 290 6.35 7.93 -5.22
N SER A 291 7.02 7.31 -6.19
CA SER A 291 8.48 7.38 -6.27
C SER A 291 8.96 8.53 -7.17
N PRO A 292 9.86 9.40 -6.69
CA PRO A 292 10.53 10.39 -7.53
C PRO A 292 11.77 9.84 -8.26
N VAL A 293 12.19 8.59 -7.98
CA VAL A 293 13.50 8.05 -8.41
C VAL A 293 13.46 6.68 -9.07
N THR A 294 12.38 5.92 -8.88
CA THR A 294 12.24 4.55 -9.41
C THR A 294 10.94 4.42 -10.17
N ASP A 295 10.94 3.57 -11.20
CA ASP A 295 9.72 3.23 -11.94
C ASP A 295 8.74 2.43 -11.07
N ASP A 296 7.49 2.32 -11.51
CA ASP A 296 6.53 1.35 -10.97
C ASP A 296 6.87 -0.04 -11.53
N TYR A 297 7.60 -0.86 -10.77
CA TYR A 297 7.98 -2.20 -11.24
C TYR A 297 6.79 -3.16 -11.34
N VAL A 298 5.67 -2.87 -10.67
CA VAL A 298 4.44 -3.67 -10.83
C VAL A 298 3.80 -3.33 -12.15
N ASN A 299 3.74 -2.05 -12.54
CA ASN A 299 3.17 -1.60 -13.82
C ASN A 299 4.16 -0.71 -14.60
N PRO A 300 5.24 -1.27 -15.19
CA PRO A 300 6.35 -0.48 -15.75
C PRO A 300 5.98 0.45 -16.90
N GLN A 301 4.83 0.21 -17.53
CA GLN A 301 4.30 1.06 -18.62
C GLN A 301 3.62 2.34 -18.11
N TYR A 302 3.43 2.49 -16.80
CA TYR A 302 2.68 3.58 -16.18
C TYR A 302 3.55 4.32 -15.16
N ALA A 303 4.28 5.33 -15.64
CA ALA A 303 5.17 6.13 -14.81
C ALA A 303 4.42 6.86 -13.67
N TRP A 304 5.12 7.02 -12.54
CA TRP A 304 4.61 7.81 -11.43
C TRP A 304 4.37 9.27 -11.84
N PRO A 305 3.26 9.89 -11.39
CA PRO A 305 3.11 11.33 -11.53
C PRO A 305 4.17 12.05 -10.70
N ASP A 306 4.67 13.16 -11.21
CA ASP A 306 5.47 14.06 -10.40
C ASP A 306 4.60 14.82 -9.38
N LEU A 307 5.25 15.64 -8.56
CA LEU A 307 4.56 16.40 -7.52
C LEU A 307 3.53 17.39 -8.08
N ASP A 308 3.78 17.94 -9.26
CA ASP A 308 2.86 18.89 -9.90
C ASP A 308 1.63 18.15 -10.43
N GLY A 309 1.79 16.91 -10.91
CA GLY A 309 0.69 16.00 -11.23
C GLY A 309 -0.18 15.66 -10.02
N LEU A 310 0.41 15.35 -8.87
CA LEU A 310 -0.35 15.10 -7.63
C LEU A 310 -1.09 16.35 -7.15
N ARG A 311 -0.47 17.53 -7.27
CA ARG A 311 -1.11 18.82 -6.95
C ARG A 311 -2.30 19.08 -7.87
N ALA A 312 -2.18 18.78 -9.16
CA ALA A 312 -3.28 18.94 -10.11
C ALA A 312 -4.50 18.06 -9.74
N VAL A 313 -4.28 16.84 -9.24
CA VAL A 313 -5.36 15.98 -8.72
C VAL A 313 -6.04 16.62 -7.51
N ALA A 314 -5.26 17.12 -6.55
CA ALA A 314 -5.80 17.79 -5.36
C ALA A 314 -6.55 19.10 -5.69
N ASP A 315 -6.01 19.89 -6.63
CA ASP A 315 -6.62 21.13 -7.13
C ASP A 315 -7.96 20.85 -7.84
N ALA A 316 -8.08 19.74 -8.58
CA ALA A 316 -9.34 19.33 -9.21
C ALA A 316 -10.46 19.08 -8.18
N GLY A 317 -10.10 18.60 -6.98
CA GLY A 317 -11.02 18.46 -5.85
C GLY A 317 -11.16 19.71 -4.97
N GLY A 318 -10.34 20.75 -5.18
CA GLY A 318 -10.31 21.94 -4.33
C GLY A 318 -9.79 21.68 -2.91
N VAL A 319 -8.95 20.66 -2.72
CA VAL A 319 -8.49 20.19 -1.41
C VAL A 319 -6.97 20.26 -1.29
N PRO A 320 -6.40 20.47 -0.09
CA PRO A 320 -4.95 20.50 0.07
C PRO A 320 -4.33 19.11 -0.11
N LEU A 321 -3.16 19.06 -0.75
CA LEU A 321 -2.29 17.88 -0.76
C LEU A 321 -1.35 17.91 0.46
N ARG A 322 -1.14 16.76 1.11
CA ARG A 322 -0.15 16.60 2.20
C ARG A 322 0.68 15.35 2.02
N GLU A 323 1.98 15.45 2.29
CA GLU A 323 2.81 14.26 2.43
C GLU A 323 2.55 13.61 3.80
N ARG A 324 2.56 12.28 3.83
CA ARG A 324 2.47 11.46 5.04
C ARG A 324 3.61 10.45 5.10
N LEU A 325 3.80 9.86 6.28
CA LEU A 325 4.61 8.66 6.42
C LEU A 325 3.88 7.44 5.81
N PRO A 326 4.61 6.36 5.49
CA PRO A 326 4.01 5.08 5.09
C PRO A 326 3.04 4.51 6.12
N THR A 327 3.24 4.80 7.41
CA THR A 327 2.25 4.51 8.46
C THR A 327 1.41 5.73 8.77
N TYR A 328 0.10 5.54 8.83
CA TYR A 328 -0.85 6.60 9.11
C TYR A 328 -0.74 7.13 10.54
N ALA A 329 -0.95 8.43 10.69
CA ALA A 329 -0.68 9.20 11.92
C ALA A 329 -1.31 8.62 13.19
N ARG A 330 -2.50 7.99 13.09
CA ARG A 330 -3.25 7.41 14.22
C ARG A 330 -2.50 6.27 14.93
N TYR A 331 -1.55 5.62 14.25
CA TYR A 331 -0.72 4.54 14.81
C TYR A 331 0.58 5.04 15.44
N LEU A 332 0.96 6.29 15.18
CA LEU A 332 2.20 6.85 15.73
C LEU A 332 2.07 7.04 17.25
N PRO A 333 3.18 6.88 18.00
CA PRO A 333 3.20 7.19 19.43
C PRO A 333 2.93 8.68 19.67
N SER A 334 2.49 9.02 20.88
CA SER A 334 1.97 10.36 21.19
C SER A 334 2.96 11.51 20.95
N ASP A 335 4.25 11.25 21.07
CA ASP A 335 5.32 12.24 20.83
C ASP A 335 5.61 12.49 19.34
N LEU A 336 5.23 11.55 18.47
CA LEU A 336 5.40 11.62 17.01
C LEU A 336 4.09 11.94 16.27
N ARG A 337 2.94 11.67 16.90
CA ARG A 337 1.62 11.89 16.32
C ARG A 337 1.25 13.38 16.28
N PRO A 338 0.70 13.90 15.16
CA PRO A 338 0.16 15.26 15.10
C PRO A 338 -0.86 15.57 16.18
N VAL A 339 -0.86 16.82 16.62
CA VAL A 339 -1.87 17.35 17.53
C VAL A 339 -3.26 17.20 16.90
N GLY A 340 -4.22 16.72 17.69
CA GLY A 340 -5.62 16.55 17.24
C GLY A 340 -5.91 15.21 16.55
N VAL A 341 -4.89 14.40 16.20
CA VAL A 341 -5.12 13.06 15.67
C VAL A 341 -5.42 12.09 16.82
N LYS A 342 -6.61 11.48 16.78
CA LYS A 342 -7.03 10.46 17.74
C LYS A 342 -6.18 9.19 17.56
N PRO A 343 -5.60 8.62 18.63
CA PRO A 343 -4.90 7.33 18.53
C PRO A 343 -5.87 6.20 18.19
N THR A 344 -5.39 5.23 17.42
CA THR A 344 -5.96 3.88 17.45
C THR A 344 -5.64 3.24 18.81
N PRO A 345 -6.58 2.52 19.46
CA PRO A 345 -6.28 1.72 20.64
C PRO A 345 -5.08 0.80 20.41
N SER A 346 -4.28 0.52 21.44
CA SER A 346 -3.15 -0.40 21.31
C SER A 346 -3.63 -1.79 20.85
N PRO A 347 -2.82 -2.52 20.06
CA PRO A 347 -3.20 -3.87 19.63
C PRO A 347 -3.33 -4.80 20.83
N GLU A 348 -4.27 -5.74 20.79
CA GLU A 348 -4.63 -6.60 21.94
C GLU A 348 -3.43 -7.28 22.62
N ASN A 349 -2.45 -7.73 21.82
CA ASN A 349 -1.31 -8.52 22.29
C ASN A 349 0.03 -7.75 22.25
N ARG A 350 0.00 -6.42 22.10
CA ARG A 350 1.19 -5.59 21.87
C ARG A 350 1.06 -4.22 22.55
N GLY A 351 2.19 -3.65 23.01
CA GLY A 351 2.18 -2.35 23.69
C GLY A 351 1.99 -1.13 22.76
N ALA A 352 2.34 -1.27 21.47
CA ALA A 352 2.34 -0.18 20.49
C ALA A 352 2.02 -0.72 19.08
N TRP A 353 1.78 0.18 18.11
CA TRP A 353 1.61 -0.14 16.68
C TRP A 353 2.93 -0.07 15.89
N ILE A 354 3.85 0.79 16.29
CA ILE A 354 5.18 0.91 15.68
C ILE A 354 6.21 0.22 16.59
N PRO A 355 7.11 -0.63 16.05
CA PRO A 355 8.15 -1.28 16.84
C PRO A 355 9.23 -0.26 17.30
N PRO A 356 10.05 -0.60 18.30
CA PRO A 356 11.11 0.29 18.80
C PRO A 356 12.07 0.77 17.72
N ALA A 357 12.58 -0.12 16.86
CA ALA A 357 13.56 0.22 15.82
C ALA A 357 13.04 1.32 14.87
N VAL A 358 11.78 1.20 14.43
CA VAL A 358 11.12 2.20 13.58
C VAL A 358 10.89 3.51 14.33
N ALA A 359 10.45 3.44 15.59
CA ALA A 359 10.21 4.64 16.39
C ALA A 359 11.52 5.39 16.71
N GLU A 360 12.62 4.67 16.93
CA GLU A 360 13.97 5.22 17.11
C GLU A 360 14.46 5.89 15.82
N ARG A 361 14.33 5.22 14.67
CA ARG A 361 14.65 5.80 13.35
C ARG A 361 13.94 7.13 13.10
N ILE A 362 12.67 7.26 13.47
CA ILE A 362 11.94 8.53 13.36
C ILE A 362 12.51 9.57 14.33
N ARG A 363 13.00 9.19 15.51
CA ARG A 363 13.49 10.11 16.55
C ARG A 363 14.94 10.57 16.37
N ASP A 364 15.74 9.86 15.58
CA ASP A 364 17.14 10.18 15.36
C ASP A 364 17.39 11.65 14.97
N ASP A 365 18.48 12.22 15.49
CA ASP A 365 18.82 13.63 15.31
C ASP A 365 19.63 13.94 14.03
N ASP A 366 19.63 13.01 13.07
CA ASP A 366 20.22 13.25 11.75
C ASP A 366 19.23 13.94 10.79
N VAL A 367 19.63 14.08 9.52
CA VAL A 367 18.80 14.73 8.50
C VAL A 367 17.54 13.92 8.17
N HIS A 368 17.62 12.58 8.23
CA HIS A 368 16.52 11.69 7.89
C HIS A 368 15.48 11.67 8.99
N GLY A 369 15.89 11.51 10.25
CA GLY A 369 14.98 11.58 11.40
C GLY A 369 14.26 12.93 11.49
N ARG A 370 14.95 14.05 11.24
CA ARG A 370 14.30 15.37 11.14
C ARG A 370 13.25 15.43 10.04
N ARG A 371 13.54 14.88 8.85
CA ARG A 371 12.58 14.79 7.74
C ARG A 371 11.36 13.95 8.14
N LEU A 372 11.59 12.77 8.70
CA LEU A 372 10.52 11.87 9.15
C LEU A 372 9.61 12.53 10.18
N ARG A 373 10.17 13.25 11.17
CA ARG A 373 9.36 14.01 12.15
C ARG A 373 8.59 15.16 11.51
N ALA A 374 9.19 15.87 10.56
CA ALA A 374 8.48 16.94 9.84
C ALA A 374 7.29 16.37 9.04
N VAL A 375 7.49 15.30 8.29
CA VAL A 375 6.41 14.61 7.56
C VAL A 375 5.35 14.08 8.53
N ALA A 376 5.77 13.45 9.63
CA ALA A 376 4.84 12.94 10.65
C ALA A 376 3.91 14.03 11.20
N ARG A 377 4.41 15.26 11.35
CA ARG A 377 3.66 16.44 11.83
C ARG A 377 2.86 17.16 10.73
N GLY A 378 3.01 16.75 9.47
CA GLY A 378 2.46 17.45 8.31
C GLY A 378 3.19 18.76 7.98
N GLU A 379 4.46 18.87 8.40
CA GLU A 379 5.35 20.02 8.22
C GLU A 379 6.35 19.82 7.05
N GLY A 380 6.47 18.61 6.48
CA GLY A 380 7.40 18.29 5.38
C GLY A 380 6.83 17.26 4.38
N PRO A 381 7.39 17.14 3.16
CA PRO A 381 7.70 18.27 2.27
C PRO A 381 6.86 18.33 0.97
N LEU A 382 6.38 19.51 0.63
CA LEU A 382 5.83 19.81 -0.70
C LEU A 382 6.51 21.03 -1.35
N ASP A 383 7.81 20.92 -1.63
CA ASP A 383 8.49 21.09 -2.94
C ASP A 383 10.01 20.89 -2.73
N PRO A 384 10.73 20.05 -3.52
CA PRO A 384 12.20 20.05 -3.52
C PRO A 384 12.79 21.32 -4.16
N ARG A 385 12.00 22.12 -4.89
CA ARG A 385 12.41 23.40 -5.47
C ARG A 385 12.04 24.55 -4.53
N PRO A 386 12.93 25.53 -4.28
CA PRO A 386 12.56 26.72 -3.53
C PRO A 386 11.42 27.44 -4.25
N ALA A 387 10.39 27.84 -3.51
CA ALA A 387 9.30 28.66 -4.05
C ALA A 387 9.90 29.86 -4.79
N SER A 388 9.64 29.97 -6.10
CA SER A 388 10.01 31.16 -6.85
C SER A 388 9.47 32.38 -6.10
N PRO A 389 10.30 33.41 -5.82
CA PRO A 389 9.81 34.61 -5.19
C PRO A 389 8.68 35.13 -6.08
N ARG A 390 7.49 35.29 -5.50
CA ARG A 390 6.37 35.97 -6.14
C ARG A 390 6.93 37.28 -6.66
N VAL A 391 7.10 37.38 -7.98
CA VAL A 391 7.36 38.66 -8.63
C VAL A 391 6.16 39.51 -8.26
N GLY A 392 6.37 40.42 -7.31
CA GLY A 392 5.36 41.35 -6.88
C GLY A 392 4.79 42.01 -8.13
N ALA A 393 3.47 42.07 -8.20
CA ALA A 393 2.78 42.96 -9.11
C ALA A 393 3.29 44.38 -8.82
N GLY A 394 4.33 44.79 -9.55
CA GLY A 394 4.78 46.16 -9.65
C GLY A 394 3.68 46.89 -10.40
N GLY A 395 2.86 47.58 -9.61
CA GLY A 395 1.82 48.46 -10.11
C GLY A 395 2.37 49.43 -11.15
N SER A 396 1.55 49.63 -12.17
CA SER A 396 1.46 50.89 -12.89
C SER A 396 1.59 52.07 -11.93
N ASP A 397 2.49 53.00 -12.23
CA ASP A 397 2.25 54.40 -11.91
C ASP A 397 2.86 55.29 -13.00
N ASP A 398 2.03 56.23 -13.44
CA ASP A 398 2.25 57.26 -14.45
C ASP A 398 3.46 58.16 -14.14
N ARG A 399 4.27 58.47 -15.16
CA ARG A 399 4.53 59.83 -15.70
C ARG A 399 5.62 59.85 -16.76
#